data_AF-A0A7Y0KDM1-F1
#
_entry.id   AF-A0A7Y0KDM1-F1
#
_cell.length_a   1.000
_cell.length_b   1.000
_cell.length_c   1.000
_cell.angle_alpha   90.00
_cell.angle_beta   90.00
_cell.angle_gamma   90.00
#
_symmetry.space_group_name_H-M   'P 1'
#
loop_
_entity.id
_entity.type
_entity.pdbx_description
1 polymer ?
#
loop_
_entity_poly.entity_id
_entity_poly.type
_entity_poly.pdbx_seq_one_letter_code
_entity_poly.pdbx_strand_id
1 'polypeptide(L)' 'MAEMDEERRVEDFSGIAVGTVDSEGWVTDFAGVRLGVLTSKNDVVDFSGVRLGAPVPR' A
#
# COMPACT_ATOMS: atom_id res chain seq x y z
N MET A 1 -9.92 -22.60 6.33
CA MET A 1 -9.63 -22.01 5.01
C MET A 1 -9.12 -20.62 5.33
N ALA A 2 -7.80 -20.45 5.42
CA ALA A 2 -7.24 -19.13 5.69
C ALA A 2 -7.45 -18.34 4.41
N GLU A 3 -8.43 -17.43 4.43
CA GLU A 3 -8.48 -16.33 3.49
C GLU A 3 -7.14 -15.62 3.69
N MET A 4 -6.20 -15.86 2.77
CA MET A 4 -4.95 -15.12 2.78
C MET A 4 -5.37 -13.73 2.37
N ASP A 5 -5.60 -12.84 3.35
CA ASP A 5 -5.76 -11.42 3.14
C ASP A 5 -4.76 -11.02 2.06
N GLU A 6 -5.27 -10.62 0.89
CA GLU A 6 -4.45 -10.47 -0.31
C GLU A 6 -3.68 -9.16 -0.21
N GLU A 7 -2.67 -9.17 0.66
CA GLU A 7 -1.75 -8.06 0.86
C GLU A 7 -0.96 -7.84 -0.43
N ARG A 8 -1.19 -6.69 -1.08
CA ARG A 8 -0.45 -6.31 -2.28
C ARG A 8 0.75 -5.47 -1.89
N ARG A 9 1.92 -5.79 -2.44
CA ARG A 9 3.14 -4.99 -2.25
C ARG A 9 2.94 -3.59 -2.83
N VAL A 10 3.37 -2.57 -2.12
CA VAL A 10 3.39 -1.18 -2.56
C VAL A 10 4.83 -0.76 -2.81
N GLU A 11 5.07 -0.14 -3.95
CA GLU A 11 6.37 0.39 -4.35
C GLU A 11 6.31 1.90 -4.54
N ASP A 12 7.40 2.58 -4.17
CA ASP A 12 7.61 4.00 -4.45
C ASP A 12 7.91 4.23 -5.94
N PHE A 13 8.07 5.49 -6.34
CA PHE A 13 8.43 5.88 -7.70
C PHE A 13 9.80 5.35 -8.18
N SER A 14 10.66 4.95 -7.25
CA SER A 14 11.97 4.34 -7.52
C SER A 14 11.90 2.80 -7.62
N GLY A 15 10.72 2.21 -7.45
CA GLY A 15 10.51 0.76 -7.43
C GLY A 15 10.93 0.08 -6.13
N ILE A 16 11.16 0.85 -5.05
CA ILE A 16 11.50 0.31 -3.75
C ILE A 16 10.20 0.01 -3.00
N ALA A 17 10.10 -1.17 -2.41
CA ALA A 17 8.93 -1.48 -1.60
C ALA A 17 8.90 -0.67 -0.31
N VAL A 18 7.75 -0.04 -0.08
CA VAL A 18 7.49 0.78 1.10
C VAL A 18 6.57 0.07 2.09
N GLY A 19 5.79 -0.92 1.64
CA GLY A 19 4.88 -1.65 2.50
C GLY A 19 3.92 -2.57 1.76
N THR A 20 2.83 -2.94 2.42
CA THR A 20 1.72 -3.71 1.86
C THR A 20 0.41 -2.95 2.00
N VAL A 21 -0.50 -3.16 1.05
CA VAL A 21 -1.88 -2.69 1.13
C VAL A 21 -2.80 -3.87 1.43
N ASP A 22 -3.65 -3.71 2.43
CA ASP A 22 -4.66 -4.70 2.82
C ASP A 22 -5.93 -4.64 1.93
N SER A 23 -6.89 -5.51 2.21
CA SER A 23 -8.16 -5.61 1.48
C SER A 23 -9.07 -4.39 1.69
N GLU A 24 -8.92 -3.66 2.80
CA GLU A 24 -9.62 -2.41 3.09
C GLU A 24 -8.96 -1.20 2.40
N GLY A 25 -7.74 -1.37 1.86
CA GLY A 25 -6.99 -0.34 1.18
C GLY A 25 -6.02 0.42 2.10
N TRP A 26 -5.80 0.00 3.34
CA TRP A 26 -4.79 0.61 4.19
C TRP A 26 -3.40 0.15 3.80
N VAL A 27 -2.46 1.09 3.76
CA VAL A 27 -1.06 0.80 3.51
C VAL A 27 -0.28 0.83 4.81
N THR A 28 0.42 -0.27 5.05
CA THR A 28 1.21 -0.50 6.27
C THR A 28 2.64 -0.80 5.87
N ASP A 29 3.61 -0.18 6.56
CA ASP A 29 5.03 -0.50 6.39
C ASP A 29 5.38 -1.87 7.03
N PHE A 30 6.59 -2.35 6.76
CA PHE A 30 7.13 -3.60 7.32
C PHE A 30 7.31 -3.60 8.85
N ALA A 31 7.32 -2.43 9.51
CA ALA A 31 7.28 -2.31 10.96
C ALA A 31 5.85 -2.22 11.54
N GLY A 32 4.81 -2.33 10.69
CA GLY A 32 3.41 -2.29 11.10
C GLY A 32 2.85 -0.88 11.29
N VAL A 33 3.56 0.15 10.80
CA VAL A 33 3.08 1.54 10.84
C VAL A 33 2.17 1.82 9.66
N ARG A 34 0.98 2.38 9.90
CA ARG A 34 0.12 2.86 8.82
C ARG A 34 0.76 4.06 8.14
N LEU A 35 1.03 3.92 6.85
CA LEU A 35 1.60 4.97 6.01
C LEU A 35 0.52 5.80 5.32
N GLY A 36 -0.59 5.17 4.97
CA GLY A 36 -1.61 5.82 4.15
C GLY A 36 -2.69 4.88 3.65
N VAL A 37 -3.31 5.28 2.54
CA VAL A 37 -4.47 4.61 1.94
C VAL A 37 -4.32 4.54 0.43
N LEU A 38 -4.75 3.43 -0.13
CA LEU A 38 -4.91 3.22 -1.56
C LEU A 38 -6.18 3.92 -2.05
N THR A 39 -5.99 4.81 -3.01
CA THR A 39 -7.09 5.51 -3.69
C THR A 39 -7.65 4.68 -4.84
N SER A 40 -8.85 5.02 -5.30
CA SER A 40 -9.50 4.37 -6.45
C SER A 40 -8.72 4.50 -7.77
N LYS A 41 -7.69 5.35 -7.81
CA LYS A 41 -6.79 5.53 -8.97
C LYS A 41 -5.57 4.59 -8.95
N ASN A 42 -5.52 3.64 -8.02
CA ASN A 42 -4.34 2.81 -7.71
C ASN A 42 -3.13 3.62 -7.23
N ASP A 43 -3.36 4.76 -6.61
CA ASP A 43 -2.30 5.56 -5.97
C ASP A 43 -2.36 5.41 -4.46
N VAL A 44 -1.21 5.23 -3.84
CA VAL A 44 -1.07 5.26 -2.39
C VAL A 44 -0.72 6.68 -1.97
N VAL A 45 -1.54 7.23 -1.07
CA VAL A 45 -1.35 8.57 -0.51
C VAL A 45 -1.24 8.50 1.01
N ASP A 46 -0.36 9.31 1.58
CA ASP A 46 -0.26 9.49 3.03
C ASP A 46 -1.46 10.29 3.57
N PHE A 47 -1.58 10.38 4.90
CA PHE A 47 -2.61 11.15 5.59
C PHE A 47 -2.59 12.66 5.28
N SER A 48 -1.47 13.19 4.81
CA SER A 48 -1.30 14.57 4.33
C SER A 48 -1.67 14.74 2.86
N GLY A 49 -2.05 13.66 2.17
CA GLY A 49 -2.40 13.64 0.75
C GLY A 49 -1.19 13.57 -0.19
N VAL A 50 0.01 13.31 0.32
CA VAL A 50 1.21 13.15 -0.50
C VAL A 50 1.23 11.75 -1.09
N ARG A 51 1.43 11.66 -2.41
CA ARG A 51 1.54 10.36 -3.09
C ARG A 51 2.87 9.69 -2.74
N LEU A 52 2.79 8.48 -2.18
CA LEU A 52 3.93 7.67 -1.78
C LEU A 52 4.36 6.69 -2.88
N GLY A 53 3.39 6.17 -3.63
CA GLY A 53 3.66 5.10 -4.58
C GLY A 53 2.38 4.47 -5.13
N ALA A 54 2.50 3.23 -5.58
CA ALA A 54 1.39 2.43 -6.12
C ALA A 54 1.58 0.94 -5.78
N PRO A 55 0.49 0.16 -5.66
CA PRO A 55 0.58 -1.27 -5.53
C PRO A 55 1.09 -1.90 -6.82
N VAL A 56 1.98 -2.89 -6.69
CA VAL A 56 2.52 -3.64 -7.81
C VAL A 56 1.40 -4.49 -8.41
N PRO A 57 1.11 -4.36 -9.72
CA PRO A 57 0.16 -5.25 -10.38
C PRO A 57 0.68 -6.68 -10.35
N ARG A 58 -0.19 -7.64 -10.00
CA ARG A 58 0.09 -9.09 -10.09
C ARG A 58 0.04 -9.58 -11.54
#